data_AF-A0A1F9X634-F1
#
_entry.id   AF-A0A1F9X634-F1
#
_cell.length_a   1.000
_cell.length_b   1.000
_cell.length_c   1.000
_cell.angle_alpha   90.00
_cell.angle_beta   90.00
_cell.angle_gamma   90.00
#
_symmetry.space_group_name_H-M   'P 1'
#
loop_
_entity.id
_entity.type
_entity.pdbx_description
1 polymer ?
#
loop_
_entity_poly.entity_id
_entity_poly.type
_entity_poly.pdbx_seq_one_letter_code
_entity_poly.pdbx_strand_id
1 'polypeptide(L)'
;MKSKILTSFIAFLLLLNSCAAGLLQVQYLKNSDTLPLREISLAPADFNRMINDIHALREKIERLDSQLSEKDYDEIITELTPIIEEYKKYTSVNILGKNKAKILVPPRTKLTLTLNTYCLSSGKAAPSADEAYVLVNETPDIPLYDEIMRFANTKERVSQSLKQNLLWNLENKVTFEELPLEQKSLLLKVDPYAYLKVNSHLKEAAKREFNKLLDNYLPQVGKVKDAIAILKGKAYAYQDYAQQIENLKSKYSKPSNDKPIKSVGHDIYTLVKADGYSRATVTFINTTDKGQEINSYFKPLRKDVQPLGFDMPDIGENYIEYRKEVLSFSADLLERIGYVGLGDVKTIDENPDRLLKIVLAFKDKHLAFSRTREEFGYNGVDDISDAFRHAYWNAIMTRDIGYDFAKEIADNHELNPDNEYSIKMDLNNNRIGRDLARGLMERGIVDNNSYAKEILENIDQLTQSPNNEKK
;
A
#
# COMPACT_ATOMS: atom_id res chain seq x y z
N MET A 1 -56.84 7.22 -16.37
CA MET A 1 -55.96 8.17 -15.63
C MET A 1 -54.68 7.56 -15.06
N LYS A 2 -54.58 6.25 -14.77
CA LYS A 2 -53.36 5.64 -14.20
C LYS A 2 -52.19 5.44 -15.19
N SER A 3 -52.45 5.40 -16.50
CA SER A 3 -51.41 5.16 -17.54
C SER A 3 -50.59 6.40 -17.93
N LYS A 4 -51.14 7.63 -17.76
CA LYS A 4 -50.42 8.89 -18.07
C LYS A 4 -49.43 9.33 -16.97
N ILE A 5 -49.64 8.88 -15.73
CA ILE A 5 -48.76 9.22 -14.60
C ILE A 5 -47.48 8.37 -14.64
N LEU A 6 -47.56 7.10 -15.07
CA LEU A 6 -46.41 6.19 -15.14
C LEU A 6 -45.46 6.53 -16.30
N THR A 7 -46.00 6.97 -17.45
CA THR A 7 -45.21 7.44 -18.59
C THR A 7 -44.48 8.76 -18.30
N SER A 8 -45.09 9.65 -17.50
CA SER A 8 -44.44 10.88 -17.05
C SER A 8 -43.36 10.65 -16.00
N PHE A 9 -43.50 9.62 -15.16
CA PHE A 9 -42.47 9.25 -14.16
C PHE A 9 -41.25 8.59 -14.80
N ILE A 10 -41.44 7.77 -15.84
CA ILE A 10 -40.34 7.15 -16.60
C ILE A 10 -39.63 8.19 -17.48
N ALA A 11 -40.35 9.16 -18.04
CA ALA A 11 -39.73 10.29 -18.75
C ALA A 11 -38.91 11.20 -17.81
N PHE A 12 -39.36 11.38 -16.56
CA PHE A 12 -38.61 12.15 -15.54
C PHE A 12 -37.37 11.38 -15.03
N LEU A 13 -37.43 10.04 -14.93
CA LEU A 13 -36.28 9.19 -14.61
C LEU A 13 -35.27 9.08 -15.77
N LEU A 14 -35.71 9.16 -17.03
CA LEU A 14 -34.83 9.18 -18.20
C LEU A 14 -34.19 10.55 -18.45
N LEU A 15 -34.78 11.64 -17.95
CA LEU A 15 -34.19 12.99 -17.98
C LEU A 15 -33.20 13.25 -16.83
N LEU A 16 -33.13 12.37 -15.82
CA LEU A 16 -32.10 12.44 -14.76
C LEU A 16 -30.80 11.66 -15.10
N ASN A 17 -30.78 10.96 -16.24
CA ASN A 17 -29.57 10.31 -16.79
C ASN A 17 -29.02 11.00 -18.05
N SER A 18 -29.45 12.24 -18.33
CA SER A 18 -28.66 13.09 -19.23
C SER A 18 -27.36 13.41 -18.52
N CYS A 19 -26.30 12.68 -18.90
CA CYS A 19 -24.91 12.96 -18.59
C CYS A 19 -24.70 14.46 -18.39
N ALA A 20 -24.61 14.89 -17.13
CA ALA A 20 -23.75 15.99 -16.80
C ALA A 20 -22.34 15.52 -17.16
N ALA A 21 -21.97 15.66 -18.43
CA ALA A 21 -20.58 15.76 -18.83
C ALA A 21 -20.06 17.09 -18.25
N GLY A 22 -19.99 17.15 -16.92
CA GLY A 22 -19.31 18.22 -16.22
C GLY A 22 -17.88 18.19 -16.74
N LEU A 23 -17.48 19.28 -17.38
CA LEU A 23 -16.07 19.55 -17.64
C LEU A 23 -15.34 19.31 -16.30
N LEU A 24 -14.45 18.30 -16.28
CA LEU A 24 -13.60 18.06 -15.12
C LEU A 24 -12.86 19.37 -14.82
N GLN A 25 -13.25 20.05 -13.74
CA GLN A 25 -12.57 21.26 -13.31
C GLN A 25 -11.25 20.83 -12.68
N VAL A 26 -10.18 20.91 -13.47
CA VAL A 26 -8.85 20.47 -13.06
C VAL A 26 -8.35 21.34 -11.92
N GLN A 27 -8.04 20.73 -10.78
CA GLN A 27 -7.43 21.39 -9.64
C GLN A 27 -5.95 21.04 -9.57
N TYR A 28 -5.11 22.05 -9.33
CA TYR A 28 -3.66 21.89 -9.22
C TYR A 28 -3.21 22.09 -7.77
N LEU A 29 -2.16 21.38 -7.37
CA LEU A 29 -1.50 21.62 -6.09
C LEU A 29 -0.90 23.04 -6.08
N LYS A 30 -1.19 23.83 -5.04
CA LYS A 30 -0.60 25.17 -4.88
C LYS A 30 0.72 25.10 -4.11
N ASN A 31 1.64 26.00 -4.43
CA ASN A 31 2.95 26.08 -3.76
C ASN A 31 2.84 26.38 -2.24
N SER A 32 1.74 26.99 -1.80
CA SER A 32 1.45 27.26 -0.38
C SER A 32 0.99 26.03 0.41
N ASP A 33 0.60 24.95 -0.28
CA ASP A 33 -0.08 23.80 0.33
C ASP A 33 0.91 22.67 0.70
N THR A 34 2.21 22.91 0.58
CA THR A 34 3.24 21.91 0.85
C THR A 34 3.88 22.13 2.23
N LEU A 35 3.40 21.36 3.20
CA LEU A 35 4.17 20.99 4.38
C LEU A 35 5.47 20.26 3.96
N PRO A 36 6.50 20.14 4.83
CA PRO A 36 7.67 19.34 4.50
C PRO A 36 7.23 17.89 4.20
N LEU A 37 7.31 17.48 2.94
CA LEU A 37 6.97 16.13 2.49
C LEU A 37 8.24 15.30 2.41
N ARG A 38 8.18 14.06 2.88
CA ARG A 38 9.28 13.09 2.66
C ARG A 38 9.31 12.70 1.18
N GLU A 39 10.45 12.90 0.54
CA GLU A 39 10.66 12.44 -0.84
C GLU A 39 11.05 10.96 -0.85
N ILE A 40 10.27 10.16 -1.56
CA ILE A 40 10.50 8.74 -1.75
C ILE A 40 10.58 8.53 -3.27
N SER A 41 11.79 8.34 -3.77
CA SER A 41 11.99 7.83 -5.11
C SER A 41 12.29 6.34 -4.97
N LEU A 42 11.39 5.48 -5.46
CA LEU A 42 11.72 4.06 -5.56
C LEU A 42 12.56 3.89 -6.81
N ALA A 43 13.88 4.03 -6.66
CA ALA A 43 14.78 3.26 -7.52
C ALA A 43 14.39 1.77 -7.38
N PRO A 44 14.57 0.93 -8.42
CA PRO A 44 14.33 -0.50 -8.31
C PRO A 44 15.01 -1.02 -7.03
N ALA A 45 14.24 -1.67 -6.15
CA ALA A 45 14.81 -2.20 -4.92
C ALA A 45 15.93 -3.18 -5.26
N ASP A 46 17.06 -3.08 -4.57
CA ASP A 46 18.20 -3.98 -4.79
C ASP A 46 18.08 -5.16 -3.82
N PHE A 47 17.22 -6.11 -4.18
CA PHE A 47 16.92 -7.26 -3.33
C PHE A 47 18.16 -8.12 -3.08
N ASN A 48 18.99 -8.35 -4.11
CA ASN A 48 20.19 -9.17 -3.96
C ASN A 48 21.14 -8.53 -2.94
N ARG A 49 21.29 -7.20 -2.99
CA ARG A 49 22.02 -6.49 -1.95
C ARG A 49 21.38 -6.67 -0.57
N MET A 50 20.06 -6.49 -0.45
CA MET A 50 19.36 -6.66 0.84
C MET A 50 19.58 -8.05 1.44
N ILE A 51 19.55 -9.11 0.62
CA ILE A 51 19.83 -10.48 1.10
C ILE A 51 21.28 -10.67 1.50
N ASN A 52 22.23 -10.15 0.72
CA ASN A 52 23.63 -10.18 1.11
C ASN A 52 23.86 -9.44 2.44
N ASP A 53 23.18 -8.30 2.64
CA ASP A 53 23.24 -7.55 3.89
C ASP A 53 22.62 -8.35 5.06
N ILE A 54 21.50 -9.06 4.83
CA ILE A 54 20.89 -9.99 5.82
C ILE A 54 21.86 -11.12 6.19
N HIS A 55 22.48 -11.76 5.19
CA HIS A 55 23.42 -12.86 5.41
C HIS A 55 24.67 -12.39 6.16
N ALA A 56 25.21 -11.22 5.81
CA ALA A 56 26.34 -10.62 6.50
C ALA A 56 26.01 -10.30 7.97
N LEU A 57 24.84 -9.69 8.23
CA LEU A 57 24.40 -9.37 9.59
C LEU A 57 24.15 -10.64 10.42
N ARG A 58 23.56 -11.68 9.81
CA ARG A 58 23.38 -13.00 10.45
C ARG A 58 24.71 -13.58 10.93
N GLU A 59 25.72 -13.66 10.06
CA GLU A 59 27.05 -14.15 10.44
C GLU A 59 27.67 -13.33 11.58
N LYS A 60 27.44 -12.01 11.57
CA LYS A 60 27.94 -11.12 12.61
C LYS A 60 27.27 -11.42 13.94
N ILE A 61 25.95 -11.53 13.97
CA ILE A 61 25.14 -11.84 15.15
C ILE A 61 25.57 -13.20 15.74
N GLU A 62 25.79 -14.21 14.92
CA GLU A 62 26.25 -15.54 15.36
C GLU A 62 27.55 -15.49 16.16
N ARG A 63 28.46 -14.56 15.82
CA ARG A 63 29.76 -14.38 16.48
C ARG A 63 29.73 -13.56 17.77
N LEU A 64 28.62 -12.89 18.07
CA LEU A 64 28.49 -12.10 19.30
C LEU A 64 28.48 -13.01 20.54
N ASP A 65 28.59 -12.43 21.72
CA ASP A 65 28.37 -13.17 22.97
C ASP A 65 26.90 -13.52 23.17
N SER A 66 26.61 -14.52 24.01
CA SER A 66 25.23 -14.91 24.34
C SER A 66 24.49 -13.83 25.14
N GLN A 67 25.22 -13.00 25.87
CA GLN A 67 24.72 -11.79 26.52
C GLN A 67 25.16 -10.57 25.72
N LEU A 68 24.21 -9.96 25.01
CA LEU A 68 24.47 -8.78 24.21
C LEU A 68 24.72 -7.55 25.10
N SER A 69 25.78 -6.82 24.79
CA SER A 69 26.08 -5.50 25.35
C SER A 69 25.29 -4.40 24.62
N GLU A 70 25.22 -3.20 25.19
CA GLU A 70 24.62 -2.05 24.53
C GLU A 70 25.26 -1.74 23.17
N LYS A 71 26.59 -1.90 23.09
CA LYS A 71 27.34 -1.71 21.84
C LYS A 71 26.92 -2.73 20.77
N ASP A 72 26.63 -3.96 21.16
CA ASP A 72 26.18 -4.99 20.22
C ASP A 72 24.81 -4.62 19.63
N TYR A 73 23.90 -4.08 20.44
CA TYR A 73 22.62 -3.55 19.94
C TYR A 73 22.83 -2.38 18.97
N ASP A 74 23.73 -1.45 19.27
CA ASP A 74 24.04 -0.33 18.38
C ASP A 74 24.57 -0.79 17.01
N GLU A 75 25.43 -1.79 17.02
CA GLU A 75 25.95 -2.40 15.80
C GLU A 75 24.86 -3.11 15.01
N ILE A 76 24.00 -3.90 15.67
CA ILE A 76 22.86 -4.56 15.02
C ILE A 76 21.90 -3.52 14.42
N ILE A 77 21.55 -2.47 15.17
CA ILE A 77 20.64 -1.40 14.71
C ILE A 77 21.22 -0.70 13.48
N THR A 78 22.52 -0.40 13.50
CA THR A 78 23.21 0.29 12.40
C THR A 78 23.13 -0.51 11.09
N GLU A 79 23.36 -1.82 11.15
CA GLU A 79 23.33 -2.70 9.98
C GLU A 79 21.90 -3.11 9.58
N LEU A 80 21.00 -3.22 10.54
CA LEU A 80 19.60 -3.57 10.30
C LEU A 80 18.81 -2.41 9.65
N THR A 81 19.15 -1.17 9.98
CA THR A 81 18.46 0.02 9.47
C THR A 81 18.38 0.05 7.93
N PRO A 82 19.49 -0.07 7.17
CA PRO A 82 19.41 -0.09 5.70
C PRO A 82 18.64 -1.28 5.15
N ILE A 83 18.71 -2.46 5.79
CA ILE A 83 17.92 -3.65 5.41
C ILE A 83 16.42 -3.34 5.53
N ILE A 84 16.00 -2.77 6.67
CA ILE A 84 14.59 -2.45 6.92
C ILE A 84 14.11 -1.29 6.04
N GLU A 85 14.93 -0.29 5.75
CA GLU A 85 14.54 0.77 4.80
C GLU A 85 14.42 0.22 3.36
N GLU A 86 15.29 -0.71 2.95
CA GLU A 86 15.16 -1.40 1.66
C GLU A 86 13.90 -2.30 1.62
N TYR A 87 13.62 -3.02 2.71
CA TYR A 87 12.38 -3.78 2.87
C TYR A 87 11.13 -2.89 2.87
N LYS A 88 11.20 -1.69 3.45
CA LYS A 88 10.10 -0.71 3.38
C LYS A 88 9.89 -0.17 1.98
N LYS A 89 10.93 -0.01 1.15
CA LYS A 89 10.74 0.30 -0.28
C LYS A 89 9.94 -0.81 -0.95
N TYR A 90 10.29 -2.06 -0.65
CA TYR A 90 9.57 -3.24 -1.09
C TYR A 90 8.10 -3.22 -0.61
N THR A 91 7.83 -3.02 0.68
CA THR A 91 6.47 -3.05 1.25
C THR A 91 5.68 -1.75 1.07
N SER A 92 6.28 -0.63 0.71
CA SER A 92 5.54 0.60 0.37
C SER A 92 4.73 0.44 -0.92
N VAL A 93 5.07 -0.55 -1.73
CA VAL A 93 4.28 -1.01 -2.88
C VAL A 93 3.33 -2.16 -2.48
N ASN A 94 3.16 -2.48 -1.18
CA ASN A 94 2.43 -3.68 -0.78
C ASN A 94 0.99 -3.72 -1.28
N ILE A 95 0.80 -4.74 -2.09
CA ILE A 95 -0.43 -5.45 -2.36
C ILE A 95 -1.04 -5.86 -1.00
N LEU A 96 -1.95 -5.03 -0.48
CA LEU A 96 -2.74 -5.37 0.70
C LEU A 96 -3.62 -6.59 0.40
N GLY A 97 -3.16 -7.75 0.86
CA GLY A 97 -3.90 -9.00 0.85
C GLY A 97 -3.93 -9.72 -0.50
N LYS A 98 -4.06 -11.04 -0.45
CA LYS A 98 -4.03 -12.03 -1.55
C LYS A 98 -4.87 -11.71 -2.81
N ASN A 99 -5.64 -10.62 -2.83
CA ASN A 99 -6.68 -10.32 -3.82
C ASN A 99 -6.74 -8.87 -4.35
N LYS A 100 -5.88 -7.89 -3.97
CA LYS A 100 -6.16 -6.47 -4.30
C LYS A 100 -5.15 -5.61 -5.06
N ALA A 101 -3.92 -6.04 -5.34
CA ALA A 101 -2.90 -5.31 -6.15
C ALA A 101 -3.08 -3.77 -6.19
N LYS A 102 -2.76 -3.08 -5.10
CA LYS A 102 -2.88 -1.62 -4.99
C LYS A 102 -1.53 -1.00 -4.65
N ILE A 103 -1.32 0.26 -5.06
CA ILE A 103 -0.18 1.07 -4.61
C ILE A 103 -0.58 1.78 -3.32
N LEU A 104 0.20 1.65 -2.25
CA LEU A 104 0.01 2.42 -1.02
C LEU A 104 0.90 3.67 -1.05
N VAL A 105 0.29 4.85 -1.05
CA VAL A 105 1.03 6.12 -0.96
C VAL A 105 1.02 6.59 0.50
N PRO A 106 2.16 6.56 1.23
CA PRO A 106 2.17 6.88 2.66
C PRO A 106 1.79 8.33 2.96
N PRO A 107 1.34 8.64 4.20
CA PRO A 107 1.08 10.01 4.65
C PRO A 107 2.25 10.96 4.41
N ARG A 108 1.97 12.22 4.06
CA ARG A 108 2.99 13.29 3.96
C ARG A 108 4.19 12.94 3.07
N THR A 109 3.96 12.29 1.93
CA THR A 109 5.02 11.86 1.00
C THR A 109 4.87 12.39 -0.42
N LYS A 110 6.00 12.48 -1.12
CA LYS A 110 6.07 12.45 -2.59
C LYS A 110 6.68 11.13 -3.01
N LEU A 111 5.88 10.24 -3.60
CA LEU A 111 6.31 8.93 -4.09
C LEU A 111 6.45 8.96 -5.61
N THR A 112 7.67 8.78 -6.13
CA THR A 112 7.91 8.70 -7.59
C THR A 112 8.19 7.28 -8.02
N LEU A 113 7.43 6.79 -9.01
CA LEU A 113 7.48 5.43 -9.56
C LEU A 113 7.61 5.46 -11.07
N THR A 114 8.30 4.48 -11.65
CA THR A 114 8.21 4.18 -13.09
C THR A 114 7.31 2.97 -13.30
N LEU A 115 6.22 3.15 -14.03
CA LEU A 115 5.17 2.15 -14.21
C LEU A 115 5.12 1.67 -15.66
N ASN A 116 4.86 0.38 -15.85
CA ASN A 116 4.42 -0.12 -17.15
C ASN A 116 2.97 0.34 -17.36
N THR A 117 2.70 0.96 -18.51
CA THR A 117 1.38 1.50 -18.84
C THR A 117 0.77 0.80 -20.05
N TYR A 118 -0.56 0.94 -20.18
CA TYR A 118 -1.37 0.32 -21.21
C TYR A 118 -2.38 1.30 -21.79
N CYS A 119 -2.39 1.44 -23.11
CA CYS A 119 -3.45 2.16 -23.83
C CYS A 119 -4.79 1.45 -23.66
N LEU A 120 -5.82 2.18 -23.25
CA LEU A 120 -7.15 1.63 -22.97
C LEU A 120 -8.19 1.91 -24.06
N SER A 121 -7.85 2.58 -25.16
CA SER A 121 -8.81 2.87 -26.23
C SER A 121 -8.15 2.93 -27.60
N SER A 122 -8.18 1.81 -28.33
CA SER A 122 -7.46 1.63 -29.61
C SER A 122 -7.75 2.70 -30.67
N GLY A 123 -8.93 3.34 -30.62
CA GLY A 123 -9.33 4.41 -31.54
C GLY A 123 -8.82 5.83 -31.21
N LYS A 124 -7.93 5.99 -30.22
CA LYS A 124 -7.41 7.30 -29.77
C LYS A 124 -5.92 7.46 -30.01
N ALA A 125 -5.47 8.71 -30.09
CA ALA A 125 -4.07 9.05 -30.32
C ALA A 125 -3.17 8.64 -29.13
N ALA A 126 -1.97 8.16 -29.43
CA ALA A 126 -0.94 7.92 -28.42
C ALA A 126 -0.61 9.20 -27.63
N PRO A 127 -0.23 9.08 -26.35
CA PRO A 127 0.17 10.23 -25.56
C PRO A 127 1.50 10.82 -26.02
N SER A 128 1.65 12.12 -25.81
CA SER A 128 2.94 12.81 -25.94
C SER A 128 3.79 12.64 -24.67
N ALA A 129 5.10 12.93 -24.76
CA ALA A 129 6.08 12.79 -23.67
C ALA A 129 5.70 13.44 -22.31
N ASP A 130 4.85 14.46 -22.36
CA ASP A 130 4.36 15.21 -21.18
C ASP A 130 2.83 15.34 -21.20
N GLU A 131 2.12 14.29 -21.62
CA GLU A 131 0.66 14.31 -21.60
C GLU A 131 0.14 14.49 -20.16
N ALA A 132 -0.73 15.47 -19.95
CA ALA A 132 -1.35 15.70 -18.66
C ALA A 132 -2.48 14.70 -18.41
N TYR A 133 -2.40 14.02 -17.27
CA TYR A 133 -3.36 13.02 -16.84
C TYR A 133 -3.96 13.34 -15.46
N VAL A 134 -5.22 12.97 -15.31
CA VAL A 134 -5.92 12.89 -14.03
C VAL A 134 -6.02 11.42 -13.65
N LEU A 135 -5.52 11.06 -12.46
CA LEU A 135 -5.78 9.74 -11.89
C LEU A 135 -7.24 9.67 -11.42
N VAL A 136 -7.97 8.62 -11.80
CA VAL A 136 -9.38 8.45 -11.47
C VAL A 136 -9.66 7.08 -10.84
N ASN A 137 -10.41 7.11 -9.73
CA ASN A 137 -10.88 5.93 -9.03
C ASN A 137 -12.17 5.37 -9.67
N GLU A 138 -12.04 4.86 -10.89
CA GLU A 138 -13.12 4.27 -11.67
C GLU A 138 -12.57 3.04 -12.42
N THR A 139 -13.46 2.12 -12.81
CA THR A 139 -13.10 1.00 -13.69
C THR A 139 -13.29 1.41 -15.15
N PRO A 140 -12.29 1.26 -16.03
CA PRO A 140 -12.45 1.44 -17.46
C PRO A 140 -13.58 0.56 -18.03
N ASP A 141 -14.29 1.05 -19.07
CA ASP A 141 -15.32 0.28 -19.78
C ASP A 141 -14.70 -0.79 -20.71
N ILE A 142 -13.96 -1.72 -20.10
CA ILE A 142 -13.35 -2.88 -20.74
C ILE A 142 -13.77 -4.10 -19.91
N PRO A 143 -14.44 -5.10 -20.52
CA PRO A 143 -14.86 -6.31 -19.80
C PRO A 143 -13.67 -6.99 -19.12
N LEU A 144 -13.86 -7.40 -17.86
CA LEU A 144 -12.84 -8.07 -17.04
C LEU A 144 -11.56 -7.26 -16.77
N TYR A 145 -11.56 -5.93 -16.97
CA TYR A 145 -10.36 -5.12 -16.75
C TYR A 145 -9.75 -5.35 -15.37
N ASP A 146 -10.54 -5.17 -14.31
CA ASP A 146 -10.02 -5.31 -12.94
C ASP A 146 -9.57 -6.74 -12.64
N GLU A 147 -10.26 -7.77 -13.15
CA GLU A 147 -9.86 -9.17 -13.03
C GLU A 147 -8.52 -9.44 -13.71
N ILE A 148 -8.34 -8.95 -14.94
CA ILE A 148 -7.10 -9.11 -15.72
C ILE A 148 -5.95 -8.41 -15.00
N MET A 149 -6.15 -7.16 -14.57
CA MET A 149 -5.13 -6.40 -13.85
C MET A 149 -4.78 -7.07 -12.53
N ARG A 150 -5.77 -7.54 -11.74
CA ARG A 150 -5.50 -8.28 -10.50
C ARG A 150 -4.72 -9.57 -10.76
N PHE A 151 -5.12 -10.37 -11.75
CA PHE A 151 -4.44 -11.61 -12.08
C PHE A 151 -2.99 -11.35 -12.51
N ALA A 152 -2.78 -10.40 -13.43
CA ALA A 152 -1.46 -10.05 -13.94
C ALA A 152 -0.52 -9.48 -12.87
N ASN A 153 -1.07 -8.78 -11.87
CA ASN A 153 -0.30 -8.18 -10.78
C ASN A 153 -0.15 -9.08 -9.54
N THR A 154 -0.86 -10.21 -9.44
CA THR A 154 -0.84 -11.05 -8.20
C THR A 154 -0.65 -12.55 -8.41
N LYS A 155 -0.89 -13.09 -9.62
CA LYS A 155 -0.90 -14.54 -9.87
C LYS A 155 0.13 -14.97 -10.89
N GLU A 156 0.14 -14.34 -12.06
CA GLU A 156 0.98 -14.74 -13.17
C GLU A 156 1.38 -13.51 -13.97
N ARG A 157 2.68 -13.37 -14.23
CA ARG A 157 3.19 -12.29 -15.06
C ARG A 157 2.73 -12.48 -16.50
N VAL A 158 2.00 -11.51 -17.01
CA VAL A 158 1.57 -11.47 -18.41
C VAL A 158 2.48 -10.53 -19.17
N SER A 159 2.99 -10.96 -20.33
CA SER A 159 3.82 -10.10 -21.17
C SER A 159 3.07 -8.83 -21.54
N GLN A 160 3.79 -7.70 -21.60
CA GLN A 160 3.17 -6.40 -21.83
C GLN A 160 2.43 -6.36 -23.18
N SER A 161 2.99 -6.98 -24.22
CA SER A 161 2.37 -7.06 -25.55
C SER A 161 1.10 -7.90 -25.57
N LEU A 162 1.08 -9.07 -24.91
CA LEU A 162 -0.10 -9.93 -24.83
C LEU A 162 -1.24 -9.22 -24.10
N LYS A 163 -0.94 -8.59 -22.96
CA LYS A 163 -1.93 -7.84 -22.17
C LYS A 163 -2.44 -6.61 -22.91
N GLN A 164 -1.54 -5.83 -23.52
CA GLN A 164 -1.92 -4.67 -24.32
C GLN A 164 -2.85 -5.07 -25.48
N ASN A 165 -2.54 -6.15 -26.20
CA ASN A 165 -3.37 -6.61 -27.31
C ASN A 165 -4.72 -7.17 -26.84
N LEU A 166 -4.74 -7.91 -25.72
CA LEU A 166 -5.99 -8.38 -25.11
C LEU A 166 -6.92 -7.21 -24.76
N LEU A 167 -6.39 -6.19 -24.08
CA LEU A 167 -7.19 -5.01 -23.68
C LEU A 167 -7.79 -4.30 -24.90
N TRP A 168 -7.05 -4.14 -25.99
CA TRP A 168 -7.57 -3.57 -27.24
C TRP A 168 -8.64 -4.44 -27.90
N ASN A 169 -8.45 -5.76 -27.99
CA ASN A 169 -9.46 -6.64 -28.57
C ASN A 169 -10.75 -6.66 -27.73
N LEU A 170 -10.65 -6.61 -26.41
CA LEU A 170 -11.81 -6.50 -25.52
C LEU A 170 -12.55 -5.16 -25.70
N GLU A 171 -11.80 -4.06 -25.80
CA GLU A 171 -12.37 -2.72 -26.07
C GLU A 171 -13.03 -2.65 -27.46
N ASN A 172 -12.42 -3.26 -28.48
CA ASN A 172 -12.97 -3.38 -29.83
C ASN A 172 -14.12 -4.42 -29.95
N LYS A 173 -14.55 -4.97 -28.81
CA LYS A 173 -15.69 -5.88 -28.70
C LYS A 173 -15.55 -7.19 -29.47
N VAL A 174 -14.31 -7.67 -29.62
CA VAL A 174 -14.03 -8.99 -30.22
C VAL A 174 -14.71 -10.07 -29.40
N THR A 175 -15.32 -11.04 -30.07
CA THR A 175 -15.97 -12.16 -29.38
C THR A 175 -14.94 -13.12 -28.81
N PHE A 176 -15.27 -13.78 -27.69
CA PHE A 176 -14.39 -14.73 -27.04
C PHE A 176 -13.88 -15.78 -28.03
N GLU A 177 -14.76 -16.27 -28.90
CA GLU A 177 -14.48 -17.31 -29.90
C GLU A 177 -13.43 -16.86 -30.94
N GLU A 178 -13.49 -15.58 -31.34
CA GLU A 178 -12.61 -14.95 -32.34
C GLU A 178 -11.28 -14.47 -31.75
N LEU A 179 -11.13 -14.43 -30.42
CA LEU A 179 -9.85 -14.07 -29.80
C LEU A 179 -8.75 -15.10 -30.16
N PRO A 180 -7.48 -14.63 -30.31
CA PRO A 180 -6.33 -15.52 -30.43
C PRO A 180 -6.24 -16.53 -29.28
N LEU A 181 -5.67 -17.72 -29.55
CA LEU A 181 -5.64 -18.81 -28.56
C LEU A 181 -4.98 -18.41 -27.24
N GLU A 182 -3.86 -17.68 -27.29
CA GLU A 182 -3.15 -17.20 -26.09
C GLU A 182 -4.02 -16.27 -25.23
N GLN A 183 -4.83 -15.42 -25.86
CA GLN A 183 -5.75 -14.52 -25.17
C GLN A 183 -6.92 -15.28 -24.53
N LYS A 184 -7.48 -16.28 -25.23
CA LYS A 184 -8.51 -17.16 -24.66
C LYS A 184 -7.97 -17.92 -23.46
N SER A 185 -6.78 -18.50 -23.58
CA SER A 185 -6.11 -19.21 -22.48
C SER A 185 -5.87 -18.30 -21.29
N LEU A 186 -5.39 -17.08 -21.50
CA LEU A 186 -5.23 -16.09 -20.44
C LEU A 186 -6.57 -15.74 -19.78
N LEU A 187 -7.61 -15.45 -20.55
CA LEU A 187 -8.93 -15.14 -20.02
C LEU A 187 -9.51 -16.27 -19.18
N LEU A 188 -9.34 -17.53 -19.60
CA LEU A 188 -9.81 -18.70 -18.83
C LEU A 188 -9.01 -18.95 -17.55
N LYS A 189 -7.72 -18.57 -17.52
CA LYS A 189 -6.93 -18.55 -16.29
C LYS A 189 -7.39 -17.44 -15.33
N VAL A 190 -7.73 -16.27 -15.88
CA VAL A 190 -8.25 -15.12 -15.12
C VAL A 190 -9.62 -15.45 -14.53
N ASP A 191 -10.50 -16.03 -15.33
CA ASP A 191 -11.85 -16.42 -14.94
C ASP A 191 -12.32 -17.64 -15.77
N PRO A 192 -12.59 -18.80 -15.15
CA PRO A 192 -13.08 -19.99 -15.86
C PRO A 192 -14.37 -19.76 -16.65
N TYR A 193 -15.14 -18.71 -16.34
CA TYR A 193 -16.38 -18.31 -17.01
C TYR A 193 -16.21 -17.04 -17.85
N ALA A 194 -14.97 -16.67 -18.24
CA ALA A 194 -14.69 -15.44 -18.98
C ALA A 194 -15.56 -15.27 -20.23
N TYR A 195 -15.85 -16.38 -20.93
CA TYR A 195 -16.71 -16.40 -22.13
C TYR A 195 -18.16 -15.92 -21.87
N LEU A 196 -18.66 -15.90 -20.62
CA LEU A 196 -19.96 -15.31 -20.27
C LEU A 196 -19.86 -13.83 -19.91
N LYS A 197 -18.67 -13.36 -19.54
CA LYS A 197 -18.44 -12.01 -19.02
C LYS A 197 -17.97 -11.06 -20.13
N VAL A 198 -17.17 -11.54 -21.08
CA VAL A 198 -16.78 -10.79 -22.29
C VAL A 198 -17.84 -10.92 -23.39
N ASN A 199 -17.65 -10.27 -24.55
CA ASN A 199 -18.53 -10.49 -25.69
C ASN A 199 -18.35 -11.92 -26.21
N SER A 200 -19.44 -12.65 -26.45
CA SER A 200 -19.37 -14.01 -26.98
C SER A 200 -20.65 -14.39 -27.70
N HIS A 201 -20.59 -15.40 -28.56
CA HIS A 201 -21.79 -15.89 -29.22
C HIS A 201 -22.81 -16.46 -28.23
N LEU A 202 -22.33 -17.11 -27.16
CA LEU A 202 -23.18 -17.68 -26.12
C LEU A 202 -23.90 -16.59 -25.30
N LYS A 203 -23.19 -15.52 -24.92
CA LYS A 203 -23.78 -14.36 -24.23
C LYS A 203 -24.83 -13.68 -25.11
N GLU A 204 -24.54 -13.51 -26.39
CA GLU A 204 -25.49 -12.94 -27.34
C GLU A 204 -26.69 -13.87 -27.60
N ALA A 205 -26.51 -15.19 -27.61
CA ALA A 205 -27.61 -16.14 -27.71
C ALA A 205 -28.53 -16.07 -26.48
N ALA A 206 -27.97 -16.06 -25.28
CA ALA A 206 -28.73 -15.89 -24.03
C ALA A 206 -29.47 -14.54 -24.00
N LYS A 207 -28.79 -13.46 -24.43
CA LYS A 207 -29.38 -12.13 -24.55
C LYS A 207 -30.50 -12.07 -25.58
N ARG A 208 -30.38 -12.78 -26.71
CA ARG A 208 -31.45 -12.87 -27.72
C ARG A 208 -32.67 -13.60 -27.17
N GLU A 209 -32.51 -14.70 -26.45
CA GLU A 209 -33.65 -15.40 -25.84
C GLU A 209 -34.31 -14.55 -24.74
N PHE A 210 -33.52 -13.85 -23.94
CA PHE A 210 -34.04 -12.90 -22.96
C PHE A 210 -34.73 -11.69 -23.61
N ASN A 211 -34.16 -11.14 -24.68
CA ASN A 211 -34.76 -10.02 -25.43
C ASN A 211 -36.03 -10.45 -26.15
N LYS A 212 -36.13 -11.68 -26.70
CA LYS A 212 -37.39 -12.22 -27.23
C LYS A 212 -38.48 -12.27 -26.17
N LEU A 213 -38.12 -12.64 -24.94
CA LEU A 213 -39.02 -12.57 -23.79
C LEU A 213 -39.39 -11.12 -23.46
N LEU A 214 -38.46 -10.17 -23.53
CA LEU A 214 -38.68 -8.75 -23.22
C LEU A 214 -39.49 -8.00 -24.30
N ASP A 215 -39.24 -8.28 -25.57
CA ASP A 215 -39.92 -7.72 -26.75
C ASP A 215 -41.40 -8.11 -26.78
N ASN A 216 -41.73 -9.30 -26.25
CA ASN A 216 -43.11 -9.73 -26.02
C ASN A 216 -43.84 -8.89 -24.95
N TYR A 217 -43.12 -8.11 -24.13
CA TYR A 217 -43.69 -7.29 -23.06
C TYR A 217 -43.55 -5.77 -23.29
N LEU A 218 -42.55 -5.27 -24.05
CA LEU A 218 -42.34 -3.82 -24.28
C LEU A 218 -41.68 -3.52 -25.66
N PRO A 219 -42.43 -3.10 -26.70
CA PRO A 219 -41.98 -3.09 -28.10
C PRO A 219 -41.22 -1.83 -28.57
N GLN A 220 -40.77 -0.91 -27.70
CA GLN A 220 -40.31 0.43 -28.12
C GLN A 220 -38.89 0.84 -27.67
N VAL A 221 -37.85 0.05 -27.95
CA VAL A 221 -36.47 0.55 -27.78
C VAL A 221 -35.63 0.17 -28.99
N GLY A 222 -35.47 1.13 -29.91
CA GLY A 222 -34.65 0.95 -31.10
C GLY A 222 -33.93 2.22 -31.55
N LYS A 223 -32.60 2.07 -31.64
CA LYS A 223 -31.62 2.81 -32.46
C LYS A 223 -30.98 4.06 -31.87
N VAL A 224 -29.64 4.00 -31.71
CA VAL A 224 -28.67 4.88 -32.40
C VAL A 224 -27.35 4.10 -32.59
N LYS A 225 -26.75 4.14 -33.79
CA LYS A 225 -25.34 3.84 -34.04
C LYS A 225 -24.84 4.80 -35.12
N ASP A 226 -23.76 5.52 -34.81
CA ASP A 226 -22.91 6.16 -35.82
C ASP A 226 -21.45 5.72 -35.69
N ALA A 227 -20.76 5.88 -36.82
CA ALA A 227 -19.64 5.09 -37.29
C ALA A 227 -18.24 5.59 -36.86
N ILE A 228 -17.36 4.63 -36.59
CA ILE A 228 -15.94 4.67 -36.99
C ILE A 228 -15.62 3.27 -37.52
N ALA A 229 -15.15 3.17 -38.76
CA ALA A 229 -14.87 1.91 -39.44
C ALA A 229 -13.52 1.32 -38.98
N ILE A 230 -13.54 0.75 -37.79
CA ILE A 230 -12.89 -0.53 -37.53
C ILE A 230 -14.03 -1.54 -37.63
N LEU A 231 -13.81 -2.70 -38.24
CA LEU A 231 -14.84 -3.76 -38.27
C LEU A 231 -15.04 -4.24 -36.82
N LYS A 232 -15.90 -3.56 -36.05
CA LYS A 232 -16.19 -3.87 -34.65
C LYS A 232 -16.45 -5.37 -34.52
N GLY A 233 -15.76 -6.03 -33.59
CA GLY A 233 -15.83 -7.47 -33.40
C GLY A 233 -14.71 -8.28 -34.05
N LYS A 234 -13.95 -7.75 -35.01
CA LYS A 234 -12.81 -8.48 -35.59
C LYS A 234 -11.57 -8.42 -34.70
N ALA A 235 -10.93 -9.57 -34.46
CA ALA A 235 -9.63 -9.64 -33.79
C ALA A 235 -8.49 -9.07 -34.66
N TYR A 236 -7.58 -8.33 -34.02
CA TYR A 236 -6.39 -7.77 -34.66
C TYR A 236 -5.12 -8.14 -33.88
N ALA A 237 -4.01 -8.29 -34.58
CA ALA A 237 -2.70 -8.53 -33.96
C ALA A 237 -2.15 -7.23 -33.35
N TYR A 238 -1.13 -7.36 -32.49
CA TYR A 238 -0.53 -6.20 -31.81
C TYR A 238 0.01 -5.17 -32.80
N GLN A 239 0.70 -5.64 -33.83
CA GLN A 239 1.32 -4.79 -34.85
C GLN A 239 0.27 -3.97 -35.64
N ASP A 240 -0.90 -4.56 -35.91
CA ASP A 240 -1.99 -3.88 -36.62
C ASP A 240 -2.51 -2.67 -35.83
N TYR A 241 -2.72 -2.83 -34.52
CA TYR A 241 -3.14 -1.72 -33.66
C TYR A 241 -2.02 -0.67 -33.49
N ALA A 242 -0.78 -1.12 -33.28
CA ALA A 242 0.35 -0.22 -33.09
C ALA A 242 0.52 0.72 -34.31
N GLN A 243 0.52 0.15 -35.52
CA GLN A 243 0.62 0.93 -36.76
C GLN A 243 -0.54 1.91 -36.93
N GLN A 244 -1.77 1.53 -36.54
CA GLN A 244 -2.91 2.43 -36.62
C GLN A 244 -2.81 3.59 -35.64
N ILE A 245 -2.44 3.31 -34.39
CA ILE A 245 -2.33 4.32 -33.32
C ILE A 245 -1.21 5.32 -33.63
N GLU A 246 -0.09 4.87 -34.20
CA GLU A 246 1.01 5.74 -34.64
C GLU A 246 0.58 6.79 -35.67
N ASN A 247 -0.47 6.49 -36.46
CA ASN A 247 -1.03 7.41 -37.45
C ASN A 247 -2.06 8.38 -36.88
N LEU A 248 -2.55 8.17 -35.65
CA LEU A 248 -3.51 9.04 -34.99
C LEU A 248 -2.80 10.20 -34.29
N LYS A 249 -3.23 11.43 -34.58
CA LYS A 249 -2.75 12.65 -33.90
C LYS A 249 -3.90 13.38 -33.25
N SER A 250 -3.69 13.83 -32.01
CA SER A 250 -4.67 14.65 -31.29
C SER A 250 -4.92 15.97 -32.02
N LYS A 251 -6.17 16.39 -32.06
CA LYS A 251 -6.60 17.67 -32.64
C LYS A 251 -6.67 18.80 -31.61
N TYR A 252 -6.57 18.48 -30.32
CA TYR A 252 -6.60 19.45 -29.22
C TYR A 252 -5.19 19.92 -28.87
N SER A 253 -5.11 21.20 -28.46
CA SER A 253 -3.88 21.78 -27.91
C SER A 253 -3.43 21.04 -26.66
N LYS A 254 -2.12 20.82 -26.55
CA LYS A 254 -1.53 20.12 -25.39
C LYS A 254 -1.60 21.05 -24.16
N PRO A 255 -2.25 20.64 -23.06
CA PRO A 255 -2.24 21.40 -21.82
C PRO A 255 -0.85 21.37 -21.17
N SER A 256 -0.57 22.35 -20.30
CA SER A 256 0.64 22.32 -19.46
C SER A 256 0.54 21.19 -18.44
N ASN A 257 1.67 20.52 -18.20
CA ASN A 257 1.84 19.44 -17.24
C ASN A 257 2.91 19.81 -16.20
N ASP A 258 3.03 21.10 -15.87
CA ASP A 258 4.12 21.60 -15.02
C ASP A 258 3.76 21.52 -13.52
N LYS A 259 2.51 21.16 -13.20
CA LYS A 259 1.98 21.15 -11.83
C LYS A 259 1.21 19.87 -11.55
N PRO A 260 1.35 19.28 -10.34
CA PRO A 260 0.58 18.12 -9.93
C PRO A 260 -0.93 18.39 -9.96
N ILE A 261 -1.69 17.45 -10.50
CA ILE A 261 -3.13 17.52 -10.68
C ILE A 261 -3.83 16.71 -9.58
N LYS A 262 -4.90 17.24 -8.99
CA LYS A 262 -5.72 16.54 -7.99
C LYS A 262 -6.39 15.32 -8.63
N SER A 263 -6.24 14.16 -7.99
CA SER A 263 -6.90 12.93 -8.40
C SER A 263 -8.40 12.96 -8.09
N VAL A 264 -9.21 12.24 -8.88
CA VAL A 264 -10.65 12.07 -8.61
C VAL A 264 -10.87 10.78 -7.85
N GLY A 265 -11.52 10.89 -6.69
CA GLY A 265 -11.80 9.75 -5.81
C GLY A 265 -10.62 9.31 -4.94
N HIS A 266 -9.57 10.14 -4.84
CA HIS A 266 -8.44 9.97 -3.92
C HIS A 266 -7.98 11.30 -3.33
N ASP A 267 -7.42 11.26 -2.13
CA ASP A 267 -6.86 12.45 -1.47
C ASP A 267 -5.38 12.70 -1.78
N ILE A 268 -5.02 12.53 -3.05
CA ILE A 268 -3.66 12.74 -3.54
C ILE A 268 -3.63 13.63 -4.79
N TYR A 269 -2.44 14.11 -5.13
CA TYR A 269 -2.14 14.74 -6.40
C TYR A 269 -1.19 13.85 -7.20
N THR A 270 -1.23 13.94 -8.52
CA THR A 270 -0.35 13.18 -9.41
C THR A 270 0.30 14.07 -10.44
N LEU A 271 1.57 13.77 -10.76
CA LEU A 271 2.29 14.30 -11.91
C LEU A 271 2.71 13.10 -12.77
N VAL A 272 2.28 13.07 -14.03
CA VAL A 272 2.49 11.92 -14.93
C VAL A 272 3.34 12.36 -16.11
N LYS A 273 4.46 11.69 -16.35
CA LYS A 273 5.30 11.87 -17.54
C LYS A 273 5.29 10.56 -18.32
N ALA A 274 4.49 10.50 -19.38
CA ALA A 274 4.33 9.31 -20.19
C ALA A 274 5.43 9.25 -21.25
N ASP A 275 6.17 8.16 -21.34
CA ASP A 275 7.11 7.90 -22.43
C ASP A 275 6.43 6.98 -23.46
N GLY A 276 5.70 7.60 -24.38
CA GLY A 276 4.73 6.88 -25.20
C GLY A 276 3.64 6.24 -24.35
N TYR A 277 3.15 5.07 -24.76
CA TYR A 277 2.04 4.37 -24.08
C TYR A 277 2.46 3.19 -23.20
N SER A 278 3.73 2.78 -23.26
CA SER A 278 4.21 1.57 -22.60
C SER A 278 4.83 1.86 -21.24
N ARG A 279 5.20 3.12 -20.96
CA ARG A 279 5.85 3.51 -19.71
C ARG A 279 5.43 4.90 -19.28
N ALA A 280 5.29 5.11 -17.97
CA ALA A 280 5.14 6.44 -17.42
C ALA A 280 5.88 6.58 -16.09
N THR A 281 6.56 7.70 -15.89
CA THR A 281 7.03 8.12 -14.57
C THR A 281 5.92 8.90 -13.89
N VAL A 282 5.51 8.46 -12.71
CA VAL A 282 4.40 9.03 -11.94
C VAL A 282 4.89 9.45 -10.57
N THR A 283 4.69 10.72 -10.23
CA THR A 283 4.87 11.22 -8.87
C THR A 283 3.50 11.34 -8.20
N PHE A 284 3.24 10.49 -7.21
CA PHE A 284 2.11 10.55 -6.32
C PHE A 284 2.45 11.46 -5.13
N ILE A 285 1.56 12.38 -4.77
CA ILE A 285 1.78 13.35 -3.70
C ILE A 285 0.63 13.23 -2.70
N ASN A 286 0.93 12.66 -1.54
CA ASN A 286 -0.01 12.55 -0.44
C ASN A 286 0.27 13.64 0.59
N THR A 287 -0.62 14.63 0.64
CA THR A 287 -0.53 15.74 1.59
C THR A 287 -1.27 15.46 2.89
N THR A 288 -1.91 14.29 3.05
CA THR A 288 -2.71 13.96 4.23
C THR A 288 -1.90 13.20 5.29
N ASP A 289 -2.47 13.07 6.48
CA ASP A 289 -1.94 12.25 7.58
C ASP A 289 -2.31 10.76 7.48
N LYS A 290 -2.97 10.34 6.39
CA LYS A 290 -3.41 8.94 6.17
C LYS A 290 -2.83 8.38 4.88
N GLY A 291 -2.48 7.10 4.89
CA GLY A 291 -2.06 6.40 3.68
C GLY A 291 -3.19 6.33 2.66
N GLN A 292 -2.86 6.34 1.37
CA GLN A 292 -3.82 6.36 0.27
C GLN A 292 -3.61 5.14 -0.62
N GLU A 293 -4.65 4.31 -0.78
CA GLU A 293 -4.60 3.11 -1.61
C GLU A 293 -5.05 3.43 -3.04
N ILE A 294 -4.18 3.17 -4.02
CA ILE A 294 -4.44 3.47 -5.42
C ILE A 294 -4.81 2.19 -6.18
N ASN A 295 -6.02 2.19 -6.71
CA ASN A 295 -6.53 1.24 -7.70
C ASN A 295 -7.29 2.03 -8.76
N SER A 296 -6.59 2.47 -9.80
CA SER A 296 -7.07 3.55 -10.66
C SER A 296 -6.42 3.50 -12.03
N TYR A 297 -6.85 4.37 -12.93
CA TYR A 297 -6.21 4.57 -14.21
C TYR A 297 -6.09 6.07 -14.51
N PHE A 298 -5.31 6.40 -15.52
CA PHE A 298 -5.06 7.78 -15.94
C PHE A 298 -5.99 8.17 -17.08
N LYS A 299 -6.85 9.18 -16.87
CA LYS A 299 -7.64 9.83 -17.91
C LYS A 299 -6.89 11.06 -18.43
N PRO A 300 -6.68 11.20 -19.75
CA PRO A 300 -6.01 12.36 -20.31
C PRO A 300 -6.96 13.56 -20.27
N LEU A 301 -6.40 14.76 -20.15
CA LEU A 301 -7.18 15.98 -20.28
C LEU A 301 -7.70 16.18 -21.72
N ARG A 302 -6.98 15.67 -22.73
CA ARG A 302 -7.41 15.69 -24.14
C ARG A 302 -8.29 14.48 -24.43
N LYS A 303 -9.55 14.72 -24.80
CA LYS A 303 -10.57 13.66 -24.95
C LYS A 303 -10.30 12.64 -26.07
N ASP A 304 -9.46 12.98 -27.04
CA ASP A 304 -9.05 12.14 -28.18
C ASP A 304 -7.68 11.46 -27.98
N VAL A 305 -7.10 11.57 -26.78
CA VAL A 305 -5.89 10.85 -26.38
C VAL A 305 -6.27 9.59 -25.59
N GLN A 306 -5.41 8.58 -25.68
CA GLN A 306 -5.53 7.31 -24.98
C GLN A 306 -5.53 7.49 -23.45
N PRO A 307 -6.50 6.92 -22.72
CA PRO A 307 -6.33 6.66 -21.29
C PRO A 307 -5.28 5.58 -21.06
N LEU A 308 -4.59 5.67 -19.92
CA LEU A 308 -3.55 4.71 -19.54
C LEU A 308 -3.96 3.91 -18.30
N GLY A 309 -4.06 2.60 -18.46
CA GLY A 309 -3.94 1.67 -17.34
C GLY A 309 -2.47 1.53 -16.95
N PHE A 310 -2.21 1.01 -15.76
CA PHE A 310 -0.83 0.74 -15.32
C PHE A 310 -0.76 -0.53 -14.49
N ASP A 311 0.36 -1.22 -14.59
CA ASP A 311 0.69 -2.30 -13.67
C ASP A 311 1.12 -1.74 -12.33
N MET A 312 0.94 -2.55 -11.30
CA MET A 312 1.68 -2.33 -10.07
C MET A 312 3.18 -2.41 -10.39
N PRO A 313 4.04 -1.60 -9.75
CA PRO A 313 5.47 -1.70 -9.94
C PRO A 313 5.91 -3.17 -9.78
N ASP A 314 6.81 -3.62 -10.65
CA ASP A 314 7.34 -4.98 -10.62
C ASP A 314 8.15 -5.15 -9.33
N ILE A 315 7.49 -5.58 -8.25
CA ILE A 315 8.13 -5.84 -6.96
C ILE A 315 8.75 -7.25 -6.98
N GLY A 316 9.59 -7.52 -7.97
CA GLY A 316 10.41 -8.74 -8.10
C GLY A 316 9.64 -10.06 -8.26
N GLU A 317 10.24 -11.02 -8.94
CA GLU A 317 9.65 -12.36 -9.17
C GLU A 317 9.45 -13.18 -7.90
N ASN A 318 9.92 -12.70 -6.74
CA ASN A 318 10.14 -13.54 -5.57
C ASN A 318 9.66 -12.88 -4.25
N TYR A 319 8.68 -11.96 -4.25
CA TYR A 319 8.16 -11.35 -3.00
C TYR A 319 8.01 -12.33 -1.84
N ILE A 320 7.37 -13.46 -2.13
CA ILE A 320 7.06 -14.47 -1.13
C ILE A 320 8.36 -15.03 -0.54
N GLU A 321 9.38 -15.24 -1.36
CA GLU A 321 10.72 -15.66 -0.93
C GLU A 321 11.42 -14.54 -0.14
N TYR A 322 11.28 -13.29 -0.57
CA TYR A 322 11.91 -12.13 0.06
C TYR A 322 11.35 -11.90 1.46
N ARG A 323 10.02 -11.96 1.58
CA ARG A 323 9.32 -11.91 2.85
C ARG A 323 9.72 -13.08 3.73
N LYS A 324 9.84 -14.29 3.17
CA LYS A 324 10.29 -15.46 3.94
C LYS A 324 11.69 -15.26 4.51
N GLU A 325 12.62 -14.72 3.73
CA GLU A 325 13.99 -14.50 4.19
C GLU A 325 14.04 -13.45 5.32
N VAL A 326 13.31 -12.33 5.16
CA VAL A 326 13.19 -11.32 6.22
C VAL A 326 12.54 -11.88 7.47
N LEU A 327 11.46 -12.66 7.34
CA LEU A 327 10.79 -13.30 8.48
C LEU A 327 11.69 -14.33 9.18
N SER A 328 12.41 -15.15 8.41
CA SER A 328 13.37 -16.12 8.95
C SER A 328 14.45 -15.39 9.74
N PHE A 329 15.10 -14.39 9.12
CA PHE A 329 16.09 -13.57 9.80
C PHE A 329 15.53 -12.87 11.04
N SER A 330 14.29 -12.37 10.97
CA SER A 330 13.64 -11.76 12.12
C SER A 330 13.52 -12.74 13.28
N ALA A 331 13.09 -13.98 13.00
CA ALA A 331 12.96 -15.01 14.03
C ALA A 331 14.31 -15.33 14.69
N ASP A 332 15.37 -15.48 13.89
CA ASP A 332 16.71 -15.77 14.40
C ASP A 332 17.27 -14.62 15.25
N LEU A 333 17.07 -13.37 14.82
CA LEU A 333 17.47 -12.20 15.59
C LEU A 333 16.67 -12.07 16.89
N LEU A 334 15.37 -12.34 16.85
CA LEU A 334 14.50 -12.27 18.02
C LEU A 334 14.85 -13.35 19.07
N GLU A 335 15.17 -14.56 18.63
CA GLU A 335 15.71 -15.61 19.51
C GLU A 335 16.98 -15.12 20.20
N ARG A 336 17.86 -14.44 19.44
CA ARG A 336 19.15 -13.98 19.94
C ARG A 336 19.07 -12.84 20.96
N ILE A 337 18.16 -11.87 20.78
CA ILE A 337 18.03 -10.72 21.69
C ILE A 337 17.25 -11.03 22.99
N GLY A 338 16.73 -12.25 23.11
CA GLY A 338 16.28 -12.80 24.40
C GLY A 338 14.84 -12.45 24.79
N TYR A 339 13.94 -13.37 24.43
CA TYR A 339 12.54 -13.52 24.82
C TYR A 339 11.51 -12.80 23.94
N VAL A 340 10.90 -13.57 23.05
CA VAL A 340 9.81 -13.15 22.18
C VAL A 340 8.51 -13.64 22.80
N GLY A 341 7.68 -12.73 23.31
CA GLY A 341 6.30 -13.11 23.62
C GLY A 341 5.62 -13.59 22.34
N LEU A 342 4.62 -14.47 22.42
CA LEU A 342 3.82 -14.85 21.24
C LEU A 342 3.24 -13.63 20.50
N GLY A 343 2.99 -12.54 21.24
CA GLY A 343 2.57 -11.25 20.68
C GLY A 343 3.62 -10.57 19.80
N ASP A 344 4.91 -10.64 20.16
CA ASP A 344 5.98 -9.98 19.40
C ASP A 344 6.31 -10.75 18.11
N VAL A 345 6.26 -12.09 18.15
CA VAL A 345 6.35 -12.93 16.93
C VAL A 345 5.22 -12.56 15.98
N LYS A 346 3.99 -12.49 16.48
CA LYS A 346 2.82 -12.11 15.67
C LYS A 346 2.96 -10.71 15.08
N THR A 347 3.49 -9.76 15.86
CA THR A 347 3.73 -8.38 15.43
C THR A 347 4.64 -8.32 14.21
N ILE A 348 5.72 -9.12 14.21
CA ILE A 348 6.65 -9.24 13.07
C ILE A 348 6.05 -10.02 11.91
N ASP A 349 5.37 -11.13 12.19
CA ASP A 349 4.69 -11.93 11.17
C ASP A 349 3.66 -11.12 10.39
N GLU A 350 3.04 -10.13 11.03
CA GLU A 350 2.13 -9.19 10.39
C GLU A 350 2.90 -8.02 9.74
N ASN A 351 3.91 -7.45 10.43
CA ASN A 351 4.62 -6.24 10.02
C ASN A 351 6.15 -6.34 10.23
N PRO A 352 6.91 -6.97 9.31
CA PRO A 352 8.35 -7.20 9.51
C PRO A 352 9.20 -5.93 9.56
N ASP A 353 8.68 -4.82 9.02
CA ASP A 353 9.33 -3.50 9.11
C ASP A 353 9.37 -2.94 10.53
N ARG A 354 8.64 -3.55 11.48
CA ARG A 354 8.73 -3.25 12.92
C ARG A 354 9.96 -3.87 13.60
N LEU A 355 10.70 -4.77 12.95
CA LEU A 355 11.85 -5.45 13.55
C LEU A 355 12.87 -4.48 14.16
N LEU A 356 13.21 -3.41 13.44
CA LEU A 356 14.14 -2.39 13.94
C LEU A 356 13.66 -1.76 15.26
N LYS A 357 12.35 -1.50 15.38
CA LYS A 357 11.75 -0.95 16.59
C LYS A 357 11.77 -1.96 17.74
N ILE A 358 11.59 -3.25 17.44
CA ILE A 358 11.71 -4.28 18.47
C ILE A 358 13.15 -4.33 19.00
N VAL A 359 14.16 -4.36 18.12
CA VAL A 359 15.57 -4.34 18.55
C VAL A 359 15.88 -3.10 19.42
N LEU A 360 15.34 -1.93 19.07
CA LEU A 360 15.42 -0.72 19.91
C LEU A 360 14.78 -0.93 21.29
N ALA A 361 13.58 -1.50 21.36
CA ALA A 361 12.91 -1.79 22.63
C ALA A 361 13.71 -2.75 23.54
N PHE A 362 14.41 -3.72 22.96
CA PHE A 362 15.31 -4.61 23.73
C PHE A 362 16.58 -3.90 24.18
N LYS A 363 17.16 -3.04 23.34
CA LYS A 363 18.26 -2.15 23.77
C LYS A 363 17.82 -1.31 24.97
N ASP A 364 16.63 -0.71 24.89
CA ASP A 364 16.05 0.10 25.96
C ASP A 364 15.84 -0.69 27.25
N LYS A 365 15.43 -1.95 27.13
CA LYS A 365 15.32 -2.85 28.29
C LYS A 365 16.66 -2.99 29.00
N HIS A 366 17.75 -3.23 28.25
CA HIS A 366 19.11 -3.32 28.83
C HIS A 366 19.56 -2.01 29.48
N LEU A 367 19.28 -0.87 28.85
CA LEU A 367 19.51 0.45 29.42
C LEU A 367 18.78 0.63 30.75
N ALA A 368 17.53 0.17 30.85
CA ALA A 368 16.76 0.24 32.08
C ALA A 368 17.32 -0.64 33.20
N PHE A 369 17.81 -1.85 32.91
CA PHE A 369 18.51 -2.68 33.88
C PHE A 369 19.78 -2.01 34.43
N SER A 370 20.57 -1.40 33.54
CA SER A 370 21.77 -0.67 33.94
C SER A 370 21.43 0.57 34.77
N ARG A 371 20.44 1.36 34.34
CA ARG A 371 20.01 2.55 35.05
C ARG A 371 19.43 2.24 36.43
N THR A 372 18.64 1.16 36.56
CA THR A 372 18.09 0.74 37.85
C THR A 372 19.20 0.40 38.85
N ARG A 373 20.24 -0.31 38.41
CA ARG A 373 21.41 -0.60 39.26
C ARG A 373 22.19 0.65 39.64
N GLU A 374 22.28 1.63 38.75
CA GLU A 374 22.93 2.92 39.03
C GLU A 374 22.18 3.70 40.12
N GLU A 375 20.85 3.77 40.03
CA GLU A 375 20.01 4.57 40.95
C GLU A 375 19.79 3.88 42.30
N PHE A 376 19.58 2.56 42.32
CA PHE A 376 19.20 1.83 43.52
C PHE A 376 20.34 0.98 44.11
N GLY A 377 21.43 0.75 43.37
CA GLY A 377 22.51 -0.15 43.76
C GLY A 377 22.18 -1.65 43.63
N TYR A 378 20.94 -1.98 43.28
CA TYR A 378 20.46 -3.34 43.03
C TYR A 378 19.35 -3.33 41.99
N ASN A 379 18.86 -4.51 41.60
CA ASN A 379 17.76 -4.66 40.66
C ASN A 379 16.86 -5.82 41.09
N GLY A 380 15.87 -5.50 41.92
CA GLY A 380 14.94 -6.45 42.50
C GLY A 380 13.72 -6.75 41.62
N VAL A 381 12.83 -7.56 42.18
CA VAL A 381 11.57 -8.00 41.59
C VAL A 381 10.46 -7.63 42.56
N ASP A 382 9.33 -7.14 42.05
CA ASP A 382 8.14 -6.75 42.80
C ASP A 382 8.38 -5.62 43.84
N ASP A 383 9.46 -4.84 43.69
CA ASP A 383 9.85 -3.74 44.58
C ASP A 383 9.98 -2.40 43.85
N ILE A 384 10.43 -1.36 44.57
CA ILE A 384 10.56 -0.01 43.99
C ILE A 384 11.58 0.10 42.86
N SER A 385 12.65 -0.71 42.89
CA SER A 385 13.64 -0.74 41.82
C SER A 385 13.04 -1.38 40.57
N ASP A 386 12.17 -2.38 40.75
CA ASP A 386 11.40 -3.00 39.67
C ASP A 386 10.40 -2.02 39.05
N ALA A 387 9.63 -1.36 39.90
CA ALA A 387 8.68 -0.34 39.49
C ALA A 387 9.34 0.80 38.70
N PHE A 388 10.50 1.28 39.16
CA PHE A 388 11.32 2.23 38.44
C PHE A 388 11.79 1.67 37.09
N ARG A 389 12.29 0.44 37.04
CA ARG A 389 12.77 -0.20 35.81
C ARG A 389 11.69 -0.25 34.74
N HIS A 390 10.48 -0.67 35.11
CA HIS A 390 9.31 -0.75 34.22
C HIS A 390 8.90 0.63 33.68
N ALA A 391 8.81 1.63 34.57
CA ALA A 391 8.50 3.00 34.18
C ALA A 391 9.60 3.59 33.27
N TYR A 392 10.87 3.41 33.63
CA TYR A 392 11.99 3.96 32.88
C TYR A 392 12.14 3.32 31.50
N TRP A 393 12.06 1.99 31.43
CA TRP A 393 12.03 1.26 30.16
C TRP A 393 10.93 1.79 29.23
N ASN A 394 9.71 1.96 29.74
CA ASN A 394 8.59 2.47 28.97
C ASN A 394 8.75 3.94 28.55
N ALA A 395 9.44 4.75 29.33
CA ALA A 395 9.73 6.14 29.00
C ALA A 395 10.69 6.26 27.80
N ILE A 396 11.83 5.56 27.84
CA ILE A 396 12.80 5.57 26.72
C ILE A 396 12.24 4.86 25.47
N MET A 397 11.48 3.77 25.63
CA MET A 397 10.77 3.16 24.50
C MET A 397 9.78 4.12 23.84
N THR A 398 9.03 4.90 24.63
CA THR A 398 8.08 5.88 24.08
C THR A 398 8.79 6.92 23.20
N ARG A 399 9.98 7.35 23.61
CA ARG A 399 10.82 8.23 22.79
C ARG A 399 11.26 7.57 21.49
N ASP A 400 11.75 6.34 21.56
CA ASP A 400 12.47 5.72 20.44
C ASP A 400 11.53 5.05 19.43
N ILE A 401 10.41 4.47 19.89
CA ILE A 401 9.53 3.67 19.04
C ILE A 401 8.07 4.17 19.00
N GLY A 402 7.73 5.13 19.87
CA GLY A 402 6.42 5.77 19.98
C GLY A 402 5.52 5.12 21.02
N TYR A 403 4.62 5.92 21.61
CA TYR A 403 3.75 5.54 22.72
C TYR A 403 2.95 4.24 22.49
N ASP A 404 2.23 4.15 21.36
CA ASP A 404 1.34 3.02 21.10
C ASP A 404 2.11 1.71 20.93
N PHE A 405 3.27 1.76 20.26
CA PHE A 405 4.07 0.58 20.03
C PHE A 405 4.86 0.17 21.29
N ALA A 406 5.32 1.13 22.08
CA ALA A 406 5.89 0.86 23.40
C ALA A 406 4.88 0.15 24.31
N LYS A 407 3.60 0.56 24.27
CA LYS A 407 2.53 -0.13 24.98
C LYS A 407 2.35 -1.58 24.50
N GLU A 408 2.30 -1.80 23.19
CA GLU A 408 2.13 -3.13 22.60
C GLU A 408 3.22 -4.11 23.08
N ILE A 409 4.49 -3.69 23.02
CA ILE A 409 5.64 -4.49 23.48
C ILE A 409 5.59 -4.73 24.98
N ALA A 410 5.34 -3.69 25.78
CA ALA A 410 5.27 -3.82 27.23
C ALA A 410 4.11 -4.73 27.67
N ASP A 411 2.92 -4.58 27.10
CA ASP A 411 1.78 -5.45 27.39
C ASP A 411 2.08 -6.91 27.02
N ASN A 412 2.71 -7.16 25.86
CA ASN A 412 3.11 -8.51 25.44
C ASN A 412 4.12 -9.14 26.41
N HIS A 413 5.03 -8.33 26.97
CA HIS A 413 5.99 -8.76 27.99
C HIS A 413 5.28 -9.25 29.26
N GLU A 414 4.19 -8.59 29.65
CA GLU A 414 3.40 -8.93 30.84
C GLU A 414 2.42 -10.11 30.63
N LEU A 415 2.39 -10.77 29.47
CA LEU A 415 1.50 -11.92 29.22
C LEU A 415 1.97 -13.22 29.88
N ASN A 416 3.18 -13.25 30.48
CA ASN A 416 3.83 -14.44 31.05
C ASN A 416 4.32 -14.37 32.53
N PRO A 417 3.63 -13.70 33.50
CA PRO A 417 3.94 -13.91 34.93
C PRO A 417 3.03 -14.93 35.66
N ASP A 418 3.58 -15.51 36.73
CA ASP A 418 2.91 -16.49 37.62
C ASP A 418 1.89 -15.86 38.61
N ASN A 419 1.77 -14.53 38.70
CA ASN A 419 0.96 -13.83 39.70
C ASN A 419 0.26 -12.56 39.16
N GLU A 420 -1.06 -12.48 39.35
CA GLU A 420 -1.93 -11.37 38.92
C GLU A 420 -1.56 -10.01 39.53
N TYR A 421 -1.01 -9.98 40.75
CA TYR A 421 -0.61 -8.72 41.39
C TYR A 421 0.62 -8.09 40.76
N SER A 422 1.58 -8.91 40.32
CA SER A 422 2.81 -8.46 39.64
C SER A 422 2.44 -7.83 38.29
N ILE A 423 1.58 -8.51 37.50
CA ILE A 423 1.05 -8.00 36.23
C ILE A 423 0.39 -6.61 36.39
N LYS A 424 -0.46 -6.42 37.40
CA LYS A 424 -1.14 -5.13 37.62
C LYS A 424 -0.17 -4.00 37.95
N MET A 425 0.87 -4.31 38.72
CA MET A 425 1.92 -3.39 39.10
C MET A 425 2.72 -2.98 37.86
N ASP A 426 3.18 -3.94 37.08
CA ASP A 426 3.96 -3.72 35.85
C ASP A 426 3.15 -2.93 34.82
N LEU A 427 1.90 -3.33 34.54
CA LEU A 427 1.02 -2.59 33.61
C LEU A 427 0.79 -1.13 34.05
N ASN A 428 0.65 -0.86 35.35
CA ASN A 428 0.50 0.50 35.85
C ASN A 428 1.80 1.30 35.69
N ASN A 429 2.94 0.74 36.10
CA ASN A 429 4.24 1.40 36.05
C ASN A 429 4.68 1.65 34.59
N ASN A 430 4.44 0.67 33.71
CA ASN A 430 4.61 0.80 32.27
C ASN A 430 3.81 1.99 31.72
N ARG A 431 2.54 2.13 32.10
CA ARG A 431 1.69 3.27 31.69
C ARG A 431 2.24 4.61 32.16
N ILE A 432 2.61 4.73 33.44
CA ILE A 432 3.14 5.97 34.01
C ILE A 432 4.41 6.40 33.26
N GLY A 433 5.33 5.47 33.01
CA GLY A 433 6.54 5.74 32.24
C GLY A 433 6.27 6.36 30.87
N ARG A 434 5.32 5.79 30.12
CA ARG A 434 4.93 6.32 28.79
C ARG A 434 4.27 7.70 28.89
N ASP A 435 3.40 7.91 29.89
CA ASP A 435 2.70 9.18 30.08
C ASP A 435 3.67 10.32 30.45
N LEU A 436 4.64 10.06 31.32
CA LEU A 436 5.69 11.02 31.70
C LEU A 436 6.60 11.35 30.50
N ALA A 437 7.02 10.35 29.72
CA ALA A 437 7.83 10.56 28.53
C ALA A 437 7.12 11.45 27.50
N ARG A 438 5.82 11.23 27.24
CA ARG A 438 5.04 12.09 26.36
C ARG A 438 5.09 13.56 26.80
N GLY A 439 4.90 13.83 28.09
CA GLY A 439 4.96 15.19 28.64
C GLY A 439 6.34 15.85 28.51
N LEU A 440 7.43 15.07 28.57
CA LEU A 440 8.78 15.58 28.33
C LEU A 440 9.07 15.82 26.84
N MET A 441 8.65 14.91 25.96
CA MET A 441 8.78 15.07 24.51
C MET A 441 8.02 16.29 23.99
N GLU A 442 6.82 16.56 24.52
CA GLU A 442 6.04 17.78 24.22
C GLU A 442 6.79 19.06 24.60
N ARG A 443 7.67 18.99 25.61
CA ARG A 443 8.58 20.06 26.02
C ARG A 443 9.92 20.07 25.27
N GLY A 444 10.12 19.14 24.33
CA GLY A 444 11.36 18.99 23.55
C GLY A 444 12.51 18.31 24.30
N ILE A 445 12.23 17.65 25.42
CA ILE A 445 13.23 16.96 26.24
C ILE A 445 13.26 15.48 25.86
N VAL A 446 14.43 14.96 25.49
CA VAL A 446 14.58 13.61 24.92
C VAL A 446 15.79 12.81 25.46
N ASP A 447 16.51 13.33 26.44
CA ASP A 447 17.68 12.65 27.00
C ASP A 447 17.32 11.66 28.12
N ASN A 448 18.14 10.62 28.26
CA ASN A 448 17.95 9.54 29.24
C ASN A 448 17.92 10.03 30.70
N ASN A 449 18.75 11.01 31.06
CA ASN A 449 18.87 11.48 32.44
C ASN A 449 17.61 12.23 32.87
N SER A 450 17.05 13.07 32.00
CA SER A 450 15.80 13.77 32.26
C SER A 450 14.63 12.80 32.48
N TYR A 451 14.57 11.69 31.72
CA TYR A 451 13.55 10.65 31.93
C TYR A 451 13.71 9.93 33.26
N ALA A 452 14.94 9.53 33.61
CA ALA A 452 15.20 8.89 34.91
C ALA A 452 14.81 9.82 36.06
N LYS A 453 15.22 11.09 35.97
CA LYS A 453 14.91 12.12 36.97
C LYS A 453 13.41 12.34 37.13
N GLU A 454 12.67 12.52 36.04
CA GLU A 454 11.22 12.73 36.10
C GLU A 454 10.50 11.53 36.73
N ILE A 455 10.95 10.31 36.47
CA ILE A 455 10.37 9.11 37.11
C ILE A 455 10.67 9.08 38.60
N LEU A 456 11.89 9.42 39.02
CA LEU A 456 12.26 9.50 40.43
C LEU A 456 11.48 10.60 41.16
N GLU A 457 11.24 11.75 40.52
CA GLU A 457 10.41 12.84 41.08
C GLU A 457 8.92 12.44 41.20
N ASN A 458 8.47 11.47 40.41
CA ASN A 458 7.11 10.93 40.44
C ASN A 458 7.05 9.50 41.02
N ILE A 459 8.04 9.09 41.81
CA ILE A 459 8.17 7.72 42.30
C ILE A 459 6.97 7.28 43.17
N ASP A 460 6.34 8.22 43.86
CA ASP A 460 5.13 7.99 44.68
C ASP A 460 3.90 7.57 43.85
N GLN A 461 3.92 7.78 42.53
CA GLN A 461 2.86 7.32 41.62
C GLN A 461 3.04 5.86 41.22
N LEU A 462 4.26 5.31 41.38
CA LEU A 462 4.58 3.94 41.02
C LEU A 462 4.02 2.95 42.06
N THR A 463 3.53 1.81 41.57
CA THR A 463 3.00 0.74 42.42
C THR A 463 4.08 -0.30 42.69
N GLN A 464 4.08 -0.89 43.88
CA GLN A 464 4.88 -2.06 44.24
C GLN A 464 3.95 -3.20 44.64
N SER A 465 4.43 -4.46 44.60
CA SER A 465 3.62 -5.59 45.02
C SER A 465 3.40 -5.57 46.55
N PRO A 466 2.17 -5.79 47.05
CA PRO A 466 1.86 -5.73 48.48
C PRO A 466 2.58 -6.79 49.34
N ASN A 467 3.25 -7.77 48.73
CA ASN A 467 4.02 -8.79 49.44
C ASN A 467 5.38 -8.30 50.00
N ASN A 468 5.79 -7.06 49.73
CA ASN A 468 7.07 -6.51 50.17
C ASN A 468 7.01 -5.61 51.43
N GLU A 469 5.88 -5.53 52.14
CA GLU A 469 5.83 -4.79 53.44
C GLU A 469 6.61 -5.48 54.58
N LYS A 470 7.26 -6.63 54.36
CA LYS A 470 8.12 -7.26 55.37
C LYS A 470 9.31 -8.01 54.75
N LYS A 471 10.46 -7.36 54.68
CA LYS A 471 11.75 -7.99 54.98
C LYS A 471 12.72 -7.00 55.59
#